data_AF-A0A2T4DSD2-F1
#
_entry.id   AF-A0A2T4DSD2-F1
#
_cell.length_a   1.000
_cell.length_b   1.000
_cell.length_c   1.000
_cell.angle_alpha   90.00
_cell.angle_beta   90.00
_cell.angle_gamma   90.00
#
_symmetry.space_group_name_H-M   'P 1'
#
loop_
_entity.id
_entity.type
_entity.pdbx_description
1 polymer ?
#
loop_
_entity_poly.entity_id
_entity_poly.type
_entity_poly.pdbx_seq_one_letter_code
_entity_poly.pdbx_strand_id
1 'polypeptide(L)'
;MALVYYEKDVFEASNQNARNIALLKKAYCYKHQKEFKEAASTIGRAYPQASNDSLKYLLGYEASLCHYLAESFSQAKLSLIGLRNVQQSAFQKKKTSYLGALINLEMSQWEEAKNLSLQISSSPIYQDSVKSLYTELAGLKLKDPSKAETLSYFIPGSGQMYAGKVFRGITSLVLQTGLLGFAGYSFLNGYYFSGTFTGVSLFYVFYMGGARHAEYLAQEYNKNKIAKVQDKIELFLLEGIKKEASL
;
A
#
# COMPACT_ATOMS: atom_id res chain seq x y z
N MET A 1 8.41 31.24 -8.19
CA MET A 1 8.32 32.56 -7.52
C MET A 1 7.56 32.49 -6.19
N ALA A 2 6.40 31.84 -6.09
CA ALA A 2 5.62 31.76 -4.85
C ALA A 2 6.35 31.08 -3.65
N LEU A 3 7.17 30.05 -3.88
CA LEU A 3 7.93 29.38 -2.82
C LEU A 3 8.94 30.30 -2.11
N VAL A 4 9.66 31.12 -2.88
CA VAL A 4 10.65 32.08 -2.36
C VAL A 4 9.94 33.19 -1.58
N TYR A 5 8.79 33.63 -2.07
CA TYR A 5 7.94 34.60 -1.37
C TYR A 5 7.52 34.09 0.01
N TYR A 6 7.00 32.87 0.12
CA TYR A 6 6.60 32.34 1.42
C TYR A 6 7.79 31.99 2.32
N GLU A 7 8.97 31.66 1.79
CA GLU A 7 10.17 31.50 2.63
C GLU A 7 10.61 32.84 3.24
N LYS A 8 10.49 33.94 2.48
CA LYS A 8 10.68 35.29 3.01
C LYS A 8 9.67 35.60 4.12
N ASP A 9 8.38 35.32 3.90
CA ASP A 9 7.34 35.51 4.93
C ASP A 9 7.61 34.71 6.21
N VAL A 10 8.19 33.51 6.09
CA VAL A 10 8.60 32.69 7.26
C VAL A 10 9.72 33.36 8.04
N PHE A 11 10.68 33.98 7.35
CA PHE A 11 11.82 34.67 7.96
C PHE A 11 11.39 36.00 8.64
N GLU A 12 10.48 36.74 8.01
CA GLU A 12 10.01 38.05 8.48
C GLU A 12 8.83 37.96 9.46
N ALA A 13 8.33 36.75 9.75
CA ALA A 13 7.15 36.55 10.59
C ALA A 13 7.35 37.11 12.01
N SER A 14 6.48 38.05 12.38
CA SER A 14 6.50 38.73 13.68
C SER A 14 6.05 37.86 14.86
N ASN A 15 5.38 36.73 14.59
CA ASN A 15 4.95 35.77 15.61
C ASN A 15 4.82 34.35 15.04
N GLN A 16 4.68 33.36 15.93
CA GLN A 16 4.64 31.95 15.55
C GLN A 16 3.41 31.57 14.70
N ASN A 17 2.27 32.25 14.86
CA ASN A 17 1.08 31.99 14.04
C ASN A 17 1.27 32.46 12.61
N ALA A 18 1.80 33.67 12.41
CA ALA A 18 2.15 34.19 11.09
C ALA A 18 3.15 33.27 10.38
N ARG A 19 4.17 32.81 11.12
CA ARG A 19 5.16 31.84 10.62
C ARG A 19 4.52 30.52 10.20
N ASN A 20 3.65 29.96 11.03
CA ASN A 20 2.96 28.69 10.73
C ASN A 20 2.03 28.81 9.52
N ILE A 21 1.34 29.95 9.37
CA ILE A 21 0.52 30.22 8.18
C ILE A 21 1.39 30.30 6.92
N ALA A 22 2.54 30.99 6.98
CA ALA A 22 3.46 31.07 5.86
C ALA A 22 4.03 29.70 5.48
N LEU A 23 4.41 28.88 6.47
CA LEU A 23 4.85 27.48 6.25
C LEU A 23 3.75 26.64 5.59
N LEU A 24 2.50 26.76 6.05
CA LEU A 24 1.37 26.03 5.46
C LEU A 24 1.14 26.43 4.00
N LYS A 25 1.18 27.73 3.68
CA LYS A 25 1.07 28.23 2.30
C LYS A 25 2.24 27.76 1.43
N LYS A 26 3.45 27.75 1.96
CA LYS A 26 4.63 27.19 1.28
C LYS A 26 4.44 25.70 0.99
N ALA A 27 3.97 24.93 1.96
CA ALA A 27 3.67 23.51 1.79
C ALA A 27 2.61 23.26 0.72
N TYR A 28 1.59 24.13 0.62
CA TYR A 28 0.62 24.05 -0.48
C TYR A 28 1.26 24.26 -1.85
N CYS A 29 2.25 25.15 -1.98
CA CYS A 29 3.00 25.31 -3.22
C CYS A 29 3.75 24.02 -3.61
N TYR A 30 4.37 23.33 -2.65
CA TYR A 30 5.00 22.03 -2.89
C TYR A 30 3.97 20.95 -3.24
N LYS A 31 2.83 20.92 -2.54
CA LYS A 31 1.72 20.00 -2.82
C LYS A 31 1.17 20.16 -4.26
N HIS A 32 1.03 21.40 -4.74
CA HIS A 32 0.64 21.68 -6.13
C HIS A 32 1.68 21.20 -7.16
N GLN A 33 2.95 21.15 -6.79
CA GLN A 33 4.04 20.59 -7.61
C GLN A 33 4.18 19.07 -7.45
N LYS A 34 3.30 18.42 -6.66
CA LYS A 34 3.36 17.00 -6.28
C LYS A 34 4.63 16.61 -5.50
N GLU A 35 5.34 17.59 -4.93
CA GLU A 35 6.49 17.38 -4.06
C GLU A 35 6.05 17.14 -2.61
N PHE A 36 5.36 16.02 -2.38
CA PHE A 36 4.69 15.76 -1.11
C PHE A 36 5.65 15.60 0.08
N LYS A 37 6.85 15.07 -0.15
CA LYS A 37 7.90 14.95 0.87
C LYS A 37 8.37 16.33 1.36
N GLU A 38 8.59 17.26 0.43
CA GLU A 38 8.98 18.64 0.75
C GLU A 38 7.85 19.42 1.41
N ALA A 39 6.60 19.18 0.99
CA ALA A 39 5.42 19.73 1.65
C ALA A 39 5.34 19.28 3.12
N ALA A 40 5.48 17.98 3.38
CA ALA A 40 5.45 17.43 4.74
C ALA A 40 6.61 17.95 5.59
N SER A 41 7.84 17.95 5.05
CA SER A 41 9.04 18.52 5.70
C SER A 41 8.84 20.00 6.06
N THR A 42 8.25 20.78 5.15
CA THR A 42 7.95 22.19 5.38
C THR A 42 6.94 22.38 6.52
N ILE A 43 5.88 21.57 6.58
CA ILE A 43 4.90 21.63 7.68
C ILE A 43 5.54 21.19 9.00
N GLY A 44 6.48 20.24 8.98
CA GLY A 44 7.24 19.80 10.15
C GLY A 44 8.06 20.91 10.84
N ARG A 45 8.33 22.03 10.15
CA ARG A 45 8.98 23.23 10.73
C ARG A 45 8.03 24.10 11.56
N ALA A 46 6.73 23.82 11.54
CA ALA A 46 5.73 24.60 12.26
C ALA A 46 5.83 24.37 13.77
N TYR A 47 5.29 25.30 14.55
CA TYR A 47 5.17 25.20 16.01
C TYR A 47 3.69 25.10 16.40
N PRO A 48 3.08 23.90 16.35
CA PRO A 48 1.63 23.77 16.58
C PRO A 48 1.21 24.26 17.97
N GLN A 49 2.06 24.14 18.98
CA GLN A 49 1.71 24.51 20.36
C GLN A 49 1.36 25.98 20.54
N ALA A 50 1.95 26.88 19.74
CA ALA A 50 1.64 28.30 19.78
C ALA A 50 0.41 28.72 18.97
N SER A 51 -0.26 27.75 18.32
CA SER A 51 -1.40 27.98 17.45
C SER A 51 -2.74 27.75 18.13
N ASN A 52 -3.78 28.41 17.61
CA ASN A 52 -5.16 28.07 17.95
C ASN A 52 -5.53 26.69 17.35
N ASP A 53 -6.63 26.11 17.83
CA ASP A 53 -7.05 24.76 17.44
C ASP A 53 -7.34 24.62 15.94
N SER A 54 -7.87 25.68 15.31
CA SER A 54 -8.12 25.70 13.86
C SER A 54 -6.82 25.53 13.06
N LEU A 55 -5.78 26.30 13.39
CA LEU A 55 -4.49 26.21 12.70
C LEU A 55 -3.74 24.93 13.08
N LYS A 56 -3.82 24.46 14.33
CA LYS A 56 -3.30 23.15 14.75
C LYS A 56 -3.88 22.02 13.93
N TYR A 57 -5.21 22.04 13.73
CA TYR A 57 -5.89 21.06 12.90
C TYR A 57 -5.36 21.08 11.46
N LEU A 58 -5.30 22.26 10.83
CA LEU A 58 -4.84 22.39 9.46
C LEU A 58 -3.41 21.87 9.28
N LEU A 59 -2.51 22.25 10.17
CA LEU A 59 -1.12 21.79 10.13
C LEU A 59 -1.02 20.26 10.26
N GLY A 60 -1.67 19.66 11.26
CA GLY A 60 -1.59 18.21 11.46
C GLY A 60 -2.30 17.41 10.37
N TYR A 61 -3.45 17.89 9.88
CA TYR A 61 -4.19 17.23 8.80
C TYR A 61 -3.39 17.27 7.49
N GLU A 62 -2.83 18.43 7.15
CA GLU A 62 -2.05 18.59 5.92
C GLU A 62 -0.70 17.86 5.99
N ALA A 63 -0.06 17.80 7.16
CA ALA A 63 1.12 16.95 7.36
C ALA A 63 0.78 15.48 7.11
N SER A 64 -0.30 14.99 7.72
CA SER A 64 -0.77 13.62 7.53
C SER A 64 -1.08 13.32 6.06
N LEU A 65 -1.82 14.21 5.39
CA LEU A 65 -2.18 14.06 3.98
C LEU A 65 -0.94 14.05 3.09
N CYS A 66 0.02 14.96 3.31
CA CYS A 66 1.25 15.00 2.53
C CYS A 66 2.10 13.73 2.74
N HIS A 67 2.20 13.23 3.97
CA HIS A 67 2.87 11.96 4.24
C HIS A 67 2.16 10.77 3.58
N TYR A 68 0.82 10.73 3.59
CA TYR A 68 0.05 9.70 2.89
C TYR A 68 0.31 9.73 1.38
N LEU A 69 0.26 10.92 0.76
CA LEU A 69 0.54 11.10 -0.67
C LEU A 69 2.02 10.82 -1.04
N ALA A 70 2.92 10.89 -0.05
CA ALA A 70 4.32 10.50 -0.20
C ALA A 70 4.57 9.01 0.11
N GLU A 71 3.51 8.19 0.24
CA GLU A 71 3.55 6.75 0.61
C GLU A 71 4.27 6.48 1.94
N SER A 72 4.35 7.50 2.80
CA SER A 72 5.01 7.47 4.09
C SER A 72 3.97 7.23 5.19
N PHE A 73 3.30 6.08 5.13
CA PHE A 73 2.08 5.78 5.91
C PHE A 73 2.29 5.83 7.43
N SER A 74 3.46 5.39 7.92
CA SER A 74 3.80 5.48 9.34
C SER A 74 3.85 6.93 9.83
N GLN A 75 4.47 7.84 9.06
CA GLN A 75 4.55 9.26 9.39
C GLN A 75 3.18 9.94 9.25
N ALA A 76 2.37 9.51 8.27
CA ALA A 76 1.00 9.97 8.12
C ALA A 76 0.17 9.64 9.36
N LYS A 77 0.24 8.38 9.84
CA LYS A 77 -0.45 7.93 11.05
C LYS A 77 -0.03 8.73 12.28
N LEU A 78 1.28 8.95 12.48
CA LEU A 78 1.80 9.74 13.60
C LEU A 78 1.27 11.17 13.58
N SER A 79 1.28 11.83 12.42
CA SER A 79 0.77 13.19 12.26
C SER A 79 -0.73 13.28 12.57
N LEU A 80 -1.50 12.26 12.14
CA LEU A 80 -2.94 12.19 12.39
C LEU A 80 -3.27 11.96 13.88
N ILE A 81 -2.49 11.12 14.58
CA ILE A 81 -2.63 10.89 16.03
C ILE A 81 -2.46 12.20 16.81
N GLY A 82 -1.57 13.09 16.35
CA GLY A 82 -1.38 14.42 16.94
C GLY A 82 -2.64 15.29 16.97
N LEU A 83 -3.66 14.98 16.15
CA LEU A 83 -4.94 15.70 16.13
C LEU A 83 -5.96 15.22 17.17
N ARG A 84 -5.69 14.14 17.92
CA ARG A 84 -6.66 13.53 18.84
C ARG A 84 -7.18 14.51 19.90
N ASN A 85 -6.33 15.44 20.34
CA ASN A 85 -6.64 16.41 21.39
C ASN A 85 -7.00 17.80 20.85
N VAL A 86 -7.05 17.96 19.52
CA VAL A 86 -7.42 19.23 18.89
C VAL A 86 -8.94 19.30 18.75
N GLN A 87 -9.57 20.41 19.12
CA GLN A 87 -10.99 20.59 18.92
C GLN A 87 -11.32 20.59 17.41
N GLN A 88 -12.20 19.69 16.99
CA GLN A 88 -12.59 19.50 15.61
C GLN A 88 -14.10 19.71 15.44
N SER A 89 -14.48 20.44 14.40
CA SER A 89 -15.85 20.47 13.91
C SER A 89 -16.28 19.08 13.42
N ALA A 90 -17.60 18.85 13.27
CA ALA A 90 -18.12 17.59 12.75
C ALA A 90 -17.53 17.24 11.37
N PHE A 91 -17.41 18.21 10.48
CA PHE A 91 -16.81 18.03 9.16
C PHE A 91 -15.32 17.65 9.23
N GLN A 92 -14.56 18.31 10.10
CA GLN A 92 -13.13 18.01 10.32
C GLN A 92 -12.93 16.60 10.87
N LYS A 93 -13.76 16.16 11.82
CA LYS A 93 -13.73 14.78 12.35
C LYS A 93 -13.92 13.76 11.23
N LYS A 94 -14.91 13.95 10.37
CA LYS A 94 -15.16 13.05 9.22
C LYS A 94 -13.98 12.99 8.26
N LYS A 95 -13.39 14.14 7.91
CA LYS A 95 -12.17 14.20 7.09
C LYS A 95 -10.99 13.46 7.72
N THR A 96 -10.79 13.62 9.03
CA THR A 96 -9.77 12.91 9.81
C THR A 96 -10.02 11.41 9.81
N SER A 97 -11.26 10.98 10.05
CA SER A 97 -11.64 9.56 10.03
C SER A 97 -11.44 8.93 8.66
N TYR A 98 -11.76 9.64 7.58
CA TYR A 98 -11.50 9.18 6.23
C TYR A 98 -10.01 9.00 5.93
N LEU A 99 -9.20 10.04 6.16
CA LEU A 99 -7.75 9.94 5.92
C LEU A 99 -7.14 8.84 6.80
N GLY A 100 -7.61 8.74 8.04
CA GLY A 100 -7.20 7.67 8.95
C GLY A 100 -7.60 6.28 8.45
N ALA A 101 -8.79 6.12 7.88
CA ALA A 101 -9.22 4.85 7.30
C ALA A 101 -8.29 4.44 6.14
N LEU A 102 -7.98 5.36 5.22
CA LEU A 102 -7.04 5.10 4.12
C LEU A 102 -5.64 4.71 4.62
N ILE A 103 -5.09 5.46 5.59
CA ILE A 103 -3.77 5.15 6.16
C ILE A 103 -3.75 3.75 6.80
N ASN A 104 -4.77 3.40 7.59
CA ASN A 104 -4.81 2.07 8.22
C ASN A 104 -5.07 0.96 7.20
N LEU A 105 -5.79 1.24 6.11
CA LEU A 105 -6.02 0.30 5.02
C LEU A 105 -4.70 -0.08 4.34
N GLU A 106 -3.88 0.91 4.00
CA GLU A 106 -2.54 0.74 3.40
C GLU A 106 -1.59 0.00 4.33
N MET A 107 -1.68 0.26 5.63
CA MET A 107 -0.89 -0.43 6.66
C MET A 107 -1.42 -1.83 7.00
N SER A 108 -2.42 -2.35 6.27
CA SER A 108 -3.07 -3.64 6.55
C SER A 108 -3.70 -3.76 7.95
N GLN A 109 -4.03 -2.63 8.58
CA GLN A 109 -4.70 -2.52 9.88
C GLN A 109 -6.20 -2.43 9.66
N TRP A 110 -6.79 -3.53 9.18
CA TRP A 110 -8.14 -3.55 8.60
C TRP A 110 -9.24 -3.26 9.62
N GLU A 111 -9.11 -3.69 10.87
CA GLU A 111 -10.11 -3.42 11.91
C GLU A 111 -10.12 -1.93 12.30
N GLU A 112 -8.96 -1.31 12.45
CA GLU A 112 -8.84 0.12 12.69
C GLU A 112 -9.38 0.93 11.50
N ALA A 113 -9.04 0.52 10.27
CA ALA A 113 -9.54 1.15 9.06
C ALA A 113 -11.09 1.11 9.01
N LYS A 114 -11.69 -0.05 9.29
CA LYS A 114 -13.14 -0.25 9.38
C LYS A 114 -13.78 0.65 10.43
N ASN A 115 -13.22 0.67 11.64
CA ASN A 115 -13.74 1.48 12.74
C ASN A 115 -13.73 2.98 12.39
N LEU A 116 -12.69 3.45 11.71
CA LEU A 116 -12.62 4.83 11.22
C LEU A 116 -13.58 5.07 10.05
N SER A 117 -13.72 4.13 9.11
CA SER A 117 -14.68 4.21 8.01
C SER A 117 -16.13 4.39 8.51
N LEU A 118 -16.51 3.69 9.58
CA LEU A 118 -17.84 3.78 10.21
C LEU A 118 -18.13 5.13 10.87
N GLN A 119 -17.09 5.91 11.22
CA GLN A 119 -17.25 7.24 11.82
C GLN A 119 -17.55 8.34 10.79
N ILE A 120 -17.40 8.06 9.49
CA ILE A 120 -17.61 9.04 8.43
C ILE A 120 -19.09 9.40 8.29
N SER A 121 -19.98 8.41 8.41
CA SER A 121 -21.43 8.64 8.33
C SER A 121 -22.21 7.69 9.23
N SER A 122 -23.26 8.23 9.87
CA SER A 122 -24.17 7.47 10.73
C SER A 122 -25.34 6.83 9.96
N SER A 123 -25.41 7.02 8.64
CA SER A 123 -26.46 6.41 7.82
C SER A 123 -26.39 4.88 7.88
N PRO A 124 -27.49 4.17 8.19
CA PRO A 124 -27.50 2.71 8.24
C PRO A 124 -27.01 2.07 6.93
N ILE A 125 -27.47 2.58 5.79
CA ILE A 125 -27.08 2.10 4.45
C ILE A 125 -25.57 2.21 4.24
N TYR A 126 -24.98 3.32 4.68
CA TYR A 126 -23.53 3.53 4.59
C TYR A 126 -22.78 2.56 5.50
N GLN A 127 -23.20 2.42 6.75
CA GLN A 127 -22.54 1.53 7.71
C GLN A 127 -22.61 0.06 7.30
N ASP A 128 -23.74 -0.39 6.75
CA ASP A 128 -23.90 -1.76 6.27
C ASP A 128 -23.02 -2.03 5.04
N SER A 129 -22.89 -1.04 4.14
CA SER A 129 -21.97 -1.11 3.00
C SER A 129 -20.51 -1.22 3.46
N VAL A 130 -20.09 -0.40 4.44
CA VAL A 130 -18.75 -0.50 5.04
C VAL A 130 -18.53 -1.90 5.63
N LYS A 131 -19.45 -2.37 6.49
CA LYS A 131 -19.32 -3.71 7.10
C LYS A 131 -19.22 -4.81 6.06
N SER A 132 -20.02 -4.75 5.00
CA SER A 132 -20.01 -5.71 3.90
C SER A 132 -18.65 -5.75 3.19
N LEU A 133 -18.09 -4.59 2.83
CA LEU A 133 -16.77 -4.51 2.17
C LEU A 133 -15.64 -5.07 3.03
N TYR A 134 -15.61 -4.76 4.33
CA TYR A 134 -14.60 -5.33 5.23
C TYR A 134 -14.83 -6.82 5.51
N THR A 135 -16.07 -7.30 5.42
CA THR A 135 -16.37 -8.74 5.48
C THR A 135 -15.89 -9.47 4.22
N GLU A 136 -16.03 -8.86 3.03
CA GLU A 136 -15.43 -9.36 1.79
C GLU A 136 -13.90 -9.45 1.92
N LEU A 137 -13.26 -8.42 2.47
CA LEU A 137 -11.81 -8.39 2.70
C LEU A 137 -11.35 -9.50 3.65
N ALA A 138 -12.01 -9.64 4.80
CA ALA A 138 -11.70 -10.68 5.78
C ALA A 138 -11.99 -12.10 5.27
N GLY A 139 -12.97 -12.25 4.37
CA GLY A 139 -13.36 -13.52 3.74
C GLY A 139 -12.48 -13.94 2.56
N LEU A 140 -11.43 -13.18 2.22
CA LEU A 140 -10.56 -13.51 1.10
C LEU A 140 -9.83 -14.84 1.32
N LYS A 141 -10.03 -15.78 0.39
CA LYS A 141 -9.28 -17.04 0.34
C LYS A 141 -7.90 -16.79 -0.27
N LEU A 142 -6.94 -16.51 0.59
CA LEU A 142 -5.53 -16.35 0.23
C LEU A 142 -4.85 -17.71 0.02
N LYS A 143 -3.83 -17.71 -0.82
CA LYS A 143 -2.96 -18.85 -1.11
C LYS A 143 -1.83 -18.90 -0.08
N ASP A 144 -1.37 -20.10 0.26
CA ASP A 144 -0.20 -20.27 1.10
C ASP A 144 1.06 -20.29 0.20
N PRO A 145 1.98 -19.31 0.35
CA PRO A 145 3.20 -19.25 -0.47
C PRO A 145 4.13 -20.44 -0.25
N SER A 146 4.35 -20.85 0.99
CA SER A 146 5.22 -21.99 1.32
C SER A 146 4.66 -23.28 0.77
N LYS A 147 3.33 -23.43 0.74
CA LYS A 147 2.68 -24.55 0.07
C LYS A 147 2.92 -24.54 -1.44
N ALA A 148 2.89 -23.36 -2.08
CA ALA A 148 3.18 -23.25 -3.51
C ALA A 148 4.62 -23.66 -3.83
N GLU A 149 5.58 -23.24 -3.02
CA GLU A 149 6.98 -23.66 -3.12
C GLU A 149 7.10 -25.19 -2.98
N THR A 150 6.55 -25.73 -1.89
CA THR A 150 6.60 -27.16 -1.55
C THR A 150 6.04 -28.03 -2.66
N LEU A 151 4.87 -27.66 -3.20
CA LEU A 151 4.27 -28.36 -4.34
C LEU A 151 5.23 -28.41 -5.53
N SER A 152 5.93 -27.31 -5.83
CA SER A 152 6.86 -27.23 -6.95
C SER A 152 8.12 -28.08 -6.76
N TYR A 153 8.54 -28.35 -5.52
CA TYR A 153 9.58 -29.35 -5.25
C TYR A 153 9.06 -30.77 -5.53
N PHE A 154 7.83 -31.11 -5.16
CA PHE A 154 7.29 -32.44 -5.47
C PHE A 154 7.04 -32.66 -6.96
N ILE A 155 6.42 -31.68 -7.62
CA ILE A 155 6.09 -31.74 -9.03
C ILE A 155 6.44 -30.39 -9.66
N PRO A 156 7.43 -30.32 -10.56
CA PRO A 156 7.80 -29.11 -11.26
C PRO A 156 6.59 -28.34 -11.81
N GLY A 157 6.51 -27.05 -11.50
CA GLY A 157 5.46 -26.16 -11.99
C GLY A 157 4.11 -26.25 -11.27
N SER A 158 3.86 -27.27 -10.44
CA SER A 158 2.57 -27.44 -9.77
C SER A 158 2.21 -26.30 -8.80
N GLY A 159 3.19 -25.71 -8.12
CA GLY A 159 2.98 -24.51 -7.31
C GLY A 159 2.58 -23.29 -8.12
N GLN A 160 3.12 -23.14 -9.33
CA GLN A 160 2.73 -22.06 -10.25
C GLN A 160 1.28 -22.24 -10.70
N MET A 161 0.85 -23.48 -10.95
CA MET A 161 -0.56 -23.78 -11.22
C MET A 161 -1.46 -23.49 -10.01
N TYR A 162 -1.01 -23.84 -8.80
CA TYR A 162 -1.72 -23.54 -7.55
C TYR A 162 -1.93 -22.03 -7.33
N ALA A 163 -0.94 -21.21 -7.72
CA ALA A 163 -1.02 -19.74 -7.77
C ALA A 163 -1.87 -19.19 -8.93
N GLY A 164 -2.50 -20.06 -9.73
CA GLY A 164 -3.38 -19.69 -10.84
C GLY A 164 -2.66 -19.44 -12.17
N LYS A 165 -1.36 -19.74 -12.28
CA LYS A 165 -0.56 -19.58 -13.50
C LYS A 165 -0.35 -20.93 -14.20
N VAL A 166 -1.45 -21.53 -14.67
CA VAL A 166 -1.46 -22.89 -15.23
C VAL A 166 -0.44 -23.08 -16.36
N PHE A 167 -0.44 -22.19 -17.36
CA PHE A 167 0.48 -22.30 -18.49
C PHE A 167 1.96 -22.22 -18.07
N ARG A 168 2.30 -21.37 -17.11
CA ARG A 168 3.68 -21.29 -16.59
C ARG A 168 4.10 -22.61 -15.93
N GLY A 169 3.18 -23.20 -15.15
CA GLY A 169 3.39 -24.52 -14.56
C GLY A 169 3.65 -25.61 -15.60
N ILE A 170 2.87 -25.66 -16.68
CA ILE A 170 3.05 -26.64 -17.76
C ILE A 170 4.41 -26.44 -18.43
N THR A 171 4.76 -25.19 -18.78
CA THR A 171 6.06 -24.89 -19.38
C THR A 171 7.22 -25.31 -18.48
N SER A 172 7.11 -25.04 -17.17
CA SER A 172 8.13 -25.47 -16.19
C SER A 172 8.28 -26.98 -16.15
N LEU A 173 7.16 -27.72 -16.19
CA LEU A 173 7.18 -29.18 -16.21
C LEU A 173 7.87 -29.71 -17.47
N VAL A 174 7.45 -29.24 -18.65
CA VAL A 174 8.00 -29.67 -19.95
C VAL A 174 9.49 -29.36 -20.06
N LEU A 175 9.92 -28.18 -19.61
CA LEU A 175 11.33 -27.80 -19.62
C LEU A 175 12.15 -28.75 -18.76
N GLN A 176 11.72 -28.99 -17.52
CA GLN A 176 12.48 -29.80 -16.57
C GLN A 176 12.49 -31.28 -16.95
N THR A 177 11.38 -31.82 -17.44
CA THR A 177 11.34 -33.20 -17.97
C THR A 177 12.18 -33.33 -19.24
N GLY A 178 12.18 -32.33 -20.11
CA GLY A 178 13.04 -32.27 -21.29
C GLY A 178 14.52 -32.27 -20.95
N LEU A 179 14.94 -31.52 -19.92
CA LEU A 179 16.34 -31.49 -19.45
C LEU A 179 16.78 -32.83 -18.87
N LEU A 180 15.93 -33.48 -18.07
CA LEU A 180 16.20 -34.82 -17.55
C LEU A 180 16.24 -35.88 -18.66
N GLY A 181 15.31 -35.78 -19.63
CA GLY A 181 15.31 -36.65 -20.81
C GLY A 181 16.57 -36.48 -21.66
N PHE A 182 17.03 -35.24 -21.86
CA PHE A 182 18.28 -34.93 -22.53
C PHE A 182 19.50 -35.47 -21.78
N ALA A 183 19.53 -35.35 -20.44
CA ALA A 183 20.57 -35.92 -19.60
C ALA A 183 20.66 -37.44 -19.78
N GLY A 184 19.53 -38.13 -19.68
CA GLY A 184 19.43 -39.58 -19.85
C GLY A 184 19.88 -40.03 -21.23
N TYR A 185 19.39 -39.39 -22.29
CA TYR A 185 19.83 -39.67 -23.66
C TYR A 185 21.33 -39.46 -23.85
N SER A 186 21.88 -38.36 -23.33
CA SER A 186 23.31 -38.05 -23.44
C SER A 186 24.17 -39.10 -22.74
N PHE A 187 23.77 -39.55 -21.54
CA PHE A 187 24.50 -40.57 -20.80
C PHE A 187 24.48 -41.94 -21.49
N LEU A 188 23.36 -42.34 -22.09
CA LEU A 188 23.26 -43.59 -22.85
C LEU A 188 24.16 -43.60 -24.09
N ASN A 189 24.46 -42.44 -24.67
CA ASN A 189 25.32 -42.28 -25.85
C ASN A 189 26.77 -41.90 -25.50
N GLY A 190 27.16 -41.92 -24.22
CA GLY A 190 28.54 -41.60 -23.79
C GLY A 190 28.88 -40.10 -23.70
N TYR A 191 27.92 -39.21 -23.92
CA TYR A 191 28.10 -37.75 -23.84
C TYR A 191 27.93 -37.23 -22.40
N TYR A 192 28.78 -37.68 -21.48
CA TYR A 192 28.67 -37.35 -20.05
C TYR A 192 28.79 -35.85 -19.76
N PHE A 193 29.67 -35.15 -20.48
CA PHE A 193 29.88 -33.72 -20.28
C PHE A 193 28.59 -32.93 -20.59
N SER A 194 28.02 -33.13 -21.78
CA SER A 194 26.77 -32.48 -22.20
C SER A 194 25.58 -32.89 -21.31
N GLY A 195 25.46 -34.17 -20.97
CA GLY A 195 24.40 -34.66 -20.08
C GLY A 195 24.46 -34.01 -18.69
N THR A 196 25.67 -33.80 -18.16
CA THR A 196 25.86 -33.15 -16.86
C THR A 196 25.54 -31.67 -16.92
N PHE A 197 26.24 -30.90 -17.77
CA PHE A 197 26.16 -29.44 -17.74
C PHE A 197 24.87 -28.90 -18.36
N THR A 198 24.38 -29.52 -19.43
CA THR A 198 23.15 -29.07 -20.09
C THR A 198 21.92 -29.76 -19.52
N GLY A 199 22.01 -31.03 -19.13
CA GLY A 199 20.87 -31.76 -18.56
C GLY A 199 20.73 -31.50 -17.06
N VAL A 200 21.60 -32.12 -16.26
CA VAL A 200 21.48 -32.16 -14.79
C VAL A 200 21.64 -30.77 -14.16
N SER A 201 22.67 -30.02 -14.53
CA SER A 201 22.94 -28.71 -13.93
C SER A 201 21.83 -27.69 -14.24
N LEU A 202 21.37 -27.61 -15.49
CA LEU A 202 20.25 -26.72 -15.84
C LEU A 202 18.95 -27.19 -15.18
N PHE A 203 18.68 -28.50 -15.13
CA PHE A 203 17.54 -29.02 -14.38
C PHE A 203 17.55 -28.51 -12.95
N TYR A 204 18.69 -28.64 -12.25
CA TYR A 204 18.82 -28.19 -10.86
C TYR A 204 18.54 -26.68 -10.71
N VAL A 205 19.08 -25.85 -11.60
CA VAL A 205 18.85 -24.40 -11.61
C VAL A 205 17.37 -24.07 -11.81
N PHE A 206 16.73 -24.64 -12.83
CA PHE A 206 15.32 -24.38 -13.12
C PHE A 206 14.37 -24.98 -12.07
N TYR A 207 14.74 -26.11 -11.47
CA TYR A 207 13.98 -26.76 -10.42
C TYR A 207 13.96 -25.88 -9.15
N MET A 208 15.13 -25.47 -8.65
CA MET A 208 15.23 -24.61 -7.46
C MET A 208 14.63 -23.22 -7.71
N GLY A 209 14.93 -22.62 -8.86
CA GLY A 209 14.37 -21.31 -9.23
C GLY A 209 12.85 -21.36 -9.42
N GLY A 210 12.35 -22.43 -10.04
CA GLY A 210 10.92 -22.63 -10.29
C GLY A 210 10.10 -22.76 -8.99
N ALA A 211 10.66 -23.41 -7.98
CA ALA A 211 10.02 -23.55 -6.67
C ALA A 211 9.92 -22.19 -5.94
N ARG A 212 11.02 -21.47 -5.79
CA ARG A 212 11.02 -20.12 -5.21
C ARG A 212 10.12 -19.15 -5.97
N HIS A 213 10.09 -19.26 -7.30
CA HIS A 213 9.19 -18.43 -8.10
C HIS A 213 7.71 -18.77 -7.87
N ALA A 214 7.36 -20.02 -7.57
CA ALA A 214 5.99 -20.39 -7.22
C ALA A 214 5.54 -19.74 -5.90
N GLU A 215 6.43 -19.64 -4.91
CA GLU A 215 6.19 -18.88 -3.68
C GLU A 215 5.84 -17.43 -4.00
N TYR A 216 6.70 -16.76 -4.78
CA TYR A 216 6.49 -15.38 -5.21
C TYR A 216 5.15 -15.19 -5.93
N LEU A 217 4.77 -16.10 -6.83
CA LEU A 217 3.50 -16.01 -7.56
C LEU A 217 2.27 -16.13 -6.63
N ALA A 218 2.37 -16.93 -5.57
CA ALA A 218 1.32 -17.03 -4.57
C ALA A 218 1.21 -15.75 -3.73
N GLN A 219 2.35 -15.13 -3.35
CA GLN A 219 2.37 -13.83 -2.68
C GLN A 219 1.75 -12.74 -3.57
N GLU A 220 2.14 -12.70 -4.85
CA GLU A 220 1.60 -11.75 -5.83
C GLU A 220 0.09 -11.95 -6.04
N TYR A 221 -0.37 -13.21 -6.12
CA TYR A 221 -1.81 -13.53 -6.20
C TYR A 221 -2.58 -12.95 -5.00
N ASN A 222 -2.04 -13.13 -3.78
CA ASN A 222 -2.66 -12.62 -2.56
C ASN A 222 -2.70 -11.10 -2.52
N LYS A 223 -1.57 -10.45 -2.83
CA LYS A 223 -1.47 -8.99 -2.90
C LYS A 223 -2.50 -8.42 -3.88
N ASN A 224 -2.63 -9.00 -5.07
CA ASN A 224 -3.60 -8.57 -6.07
C ASN A 224 -5.06 -8.80 -5.64
N LYS A 225 -5.34 -9.87 -4.89
CA LYS A 225 -6.67 -10.15 -4.32
C LYS A 225 -7.06 -9.11 -3.27
N ILE A 226 -6.13 -8.77 -2.37
CA ILE A 226 -6.32 -7.78 -1.32
C ILE A 226 -6.51 -6.39 -1.93
N ALA A 227 -5.61 -5.97 -2.84
CA ALA A 227 -5.65 -4.67 -3.50
C ALA A 227 -7.00 -4.41 -4.18
N LYS A 228 -7.55 -5.40 -4.89
CA LYS A 228 -8.87 -5.26 -5.54
C LYS A 228 -10.01 -4.92 -4.58
N VAL A 229 -9.98 -5.43 -3.36
CA VAL A 229 -11.02 -5.11 -2.36
C VAL A 229 -10.70 -3.79 -1.67
N GLN A 230 -9.42 -3.49 -1.42
CA GLN A 230 -8.99 -2.18 -0.93
C GLN A 230 -9.42 -1.06 -1.87
N ASP A 231 -9.18 -1.19 -3.18
CA ASP A 231 -9.60 -0.21 -4.20
C ASP A 231 -11.12 0.05 -4.14
N LYS A 232 -11.94 -0.99 -3.95
CA LYS A 232 -13.39 -0.83 -3.77
C LYS A 232 -13.73 -0.04 -2.52
N ILE A 233 -13.04 -0.31 -1.40
CA ILE A 233 -13.21 0.41 -0.15
C ILE A 233 -12.86 1.89 -0.37
N GLU A 234 -11.70 2.18 -0.95
CA GLU A 234 -11.24 3.55 -1.18
C GLU A 234 -12.22 4.35 -2.04
N LEU A 235 -12.68 3.77 -3.16
CA LEU A 235 -13.68 4.38 -4.03
C LEU A 235 -14.99 4.65 -3.29
N PHE A 236 -15.48 3.68 -2.52
CA PHE A 236 -16.69 3.84 -1.72
C PHE A 236 -16.56 4.97 -0.68
N LEU A 237 -15.44 5.02 0.03
CA LEU A 237 -15.17 6.06 1.03
C LEU A 237 -15.08 7.45 0.38
N LEU A 238 -14.45 7.55 -0.80
CA LEU A 238 -14.31 8.80 -1.54
C LEU A 238 -15.68 9.35 -1.99
N GLU A 239 -16.56 8.48 -2.48
CA GLU A 239 -17.93 8.86 -2.83
C GLU A 239 -18.73 9.34 -1.62
N GLY A 240 -18.55 8.68 -0.47
CA GLY A 240 -19.17 9.08 0.80
C GLY A 240 -18.83 10.53 1.17
N ILE A 241 -17.56 10.91 1.09
CA ILE A 241 -17.14 12.30 1.36
C ILE A 241 -17.69 13.29 0.34
N LYS A 242 -17.66 12.96 -0.95
CA LYS A 242 -18.10 13.91 -1.99
C LYS A 242 -19.58 14.28 -1.83
N LYS A 243 -20.44 13.29 -1.54
CA LYS A 243 -21.88 13.50 -1.34
C LYS A 243 -22.18 14.39 -0.13
N GLU A 244 -21.37 14.30 0.92
CA GLU A 244 -21.55 15.13 2.11
C GLU A 244 -20.94 16.53 1.97
N ALA A 245 -19.94 16.73 1.10
CA ALA A 245 -19.37 18.05 0.82
C ALA A 245 -20.26 18.91 -0.11
N SER A 246 -21.24 18.30 -0.78
CA SER A 246 -22.24 18.96 -1.62
C SER A 246 -23.55 19.33 -0.89
N LEU A 247 -23.65 19.03 0.41
CA LEU A 247 -24.76 19.36 1.31
C LEU A 247 -24.34 20.46 2.28
#